data_AF-R5FFY9-F1
#
_entry.id   AF-R5FFY9-F1
#
_cell.length_a   1.000
_cell.length_b   1.000
_cell.length_c   1.000
_cell.angle_alpha   90.00
_cell.angle_beta   90.00
_cell.angle_gamma   90.00
#
_symmetry.space_group_name_H-M   'P 1'
#
loop_
_entity.id
_entity.type
_entity.pdbx_description
1 polymer ?
#
loop_
_entity_poly.entity_id
_entity_poly.type
_entity_poly.pdbx_seq_one_letter_code
_entity_poly.pdbx_strand_id
1 'polypeptide(L)' 'MTFEEMYVELENVTKKLDDKDVSLEESIALYNKGIELSKKCLESLNESKGKILLLTDELKKLTEEFTIDLN' A
#
# COMPACT_ATOMS: atom_id res chain seq x y z
N MET A 1 -11.49 -2.74 2.33
CA MET A 1 -10.39 -3.62 2.74
C MET A 1 -9.24 -2.75 3.20
N THR A 2 -8.55 -3.14 4.26
CA THR A 2 -7.31 -2.48 4.70
C THR A 2 -6.13 -2.93 3.83
N PHE A 3 -4.99 -2.24 3.96
CA PHE A 3 -3.76 -2.66 3.28
C PHE A 3 -3.36 -4.09 3.66
N GLU A 4 -3.42 -4.42 4.94
CA GLU A 4 -3.05 -5.73 5.47
C GLU A 4 -3.95 -6.83 4.90
N GLU A 5 -5.26 -6.59 4.80
CA GLU A 5 -6.19 -7.54 4.19
C GLU A 5 -5.86 -7.78 2.71
N MET A 6 -5.58 -6.71 1.95
CA MET A 6 -5.22 -6.82 0.53
C MET A 6 -3.88 -7.52 0.34
N TYR A 7 -2.93 -7.27 1.24
CA TYR A 7 -1.61 -7.91 1.22
C TYR A 7 -1.72 -9.42 1.48
N VAL A 8 -2.49 -9.82 2.50
CA VAL A 8 -2.76 -11.24 2.79
C VAL A 8 -3.48 -11.92 1.63
N GLU A 9 -4.46 -11.27 1.01
CA GLU A 9 -5.10 -11.82 -0.19
C GLU A 9 -4.10 -12.00 -1.34
N LEU A 10 -3.18 -11.04 -1.54
CA LEU A 10 -2.17 -11.11 -2.59
C LEU A 10 -1.20 -12.28 -2.35
N GLU A 11 -0.75 -12.49 -1.11
CA GLU A 11 0.06 -13.66 -0.74
C GLU A 11 -0.69 -14.98 -1.00
N ASN A 12 -2.00 -15.00 -0.79
CA ASN A 12 -2.80 -16.19 -1.07
C ASN A 12 -2.94 -16.42 -2.58
N VAL A 13 -3.02 -15.35 -3.39
CA VAL A 13 -3.00 -15.44 -4.85
C VAL A 13 -1.67 -15.99 -5.35
N THR A 14 -0.54 -15.49 -4.84
CA THR A 14 0.78 -15.99 -5.25
C THR A 14 0.97 -17.46 -4.88
N LYS A 15 0.59 -17.86 -3.65
CA LYS A 15 0.63 -19.27 -3.22
C LYS A 15 -0.20 -20.18 -4.13
N LYS A 16 -1.36 -19.73 -4.61
CA LYS A 16 -2.19 -20.51 -5.54
C LYS A 16 -1.61 -20.60 -6.95
N LEU A 17 -0.92 -19.56 -7.40
CA LEU A 17 -0.22 -19.56 -8.69
C LEU A 17 0.99 -20.51 -8.70
N ASP A 18 1.60 -20.75 -7.54
CA ASP A 18 2.70 -21.71 -7.38
C ASP A 18 2.23 -23.18 -7.27
N ASP A 19 0.92 -23.41 -7.17
CA ASP A 19 0.36 -24.75 -7.14
C ASP A 19 0.48 -25.43 -8.51
N LYS A 20 0.91 -26.69 -8.54
CA LYS A 20 1.13 -27.44 -9.79
C LYS A 20 -0.17 -27.91 -10.44
N ASP A 21 -1.26 -27.93 -9.68
CA ASP A 21 -2.57 -28.40 -10.14
C ASP A 21 -3.46 -27.25 -10.66
N VAL A 22 -2.96 -26.01 -10.69
CA VAL A 22 -3.72 -24.86 -11.19
C VAL A 22 -3.93 -24.94 -12.70
N SER A 23 -5.18 -24.79 -13.15
CA SER A 23 -5.48 -24.76 -14.58
C SER A 23 -5.04 -23.45 -15.24
N LEU A 24 -4.95 -23.43 -16.58
CA LEU A 24 -4.60 -22.23 -17.33
C LEU A 24 -5.62 -21.11 -17.13
N GLU A 25 -6.91 -21.44 -17.18
CA GLU A 25 -8.01 -20.48 -16.96
C GLU A 25 -7.97 -19.89 -15.55
N GLU A 26 -7.74 -20.72 -14.53
CA GLU A 26 -7.58 -20.25 -13.15
C GLU A 26 -6.32 -19.40 -12.99
N SER A 27 -5.22 -19.77 -13.65
CA SER A 27 -3.97 -18.99 -13.62
C SER A 27 -4.19 -17.59 -14.16
N ILE A 28 -4.92 -17.44 -15.27
CA ILE A 28 -5.26 -16.13 -15.84
C ILE A 28 -6.13 -15.32 -14.87
N ALA A 29 -7.14 -15.95 -14.25
CA ALA A 29 -8.02 -15.30 -13.29
C ALA A 29 -7.25 -14.84 -12.04
N LEU A 30 -6.38 -15.69 -11.49
CA LEU A 30 -5.53 -15.38 -10.35
C LEU A 30 -4.54 -14.27 -10.68
N TYR A 31 -3.94 -14.28 -11.87
CA TYR A 31 -3.03 -13.22 -12.31
C TYR A 31 -3.73 -11.86 -12.40
N ASN A 32 -4.92 -11.82 -12.99
CA ASN A 32 -5.74 -10.61 -13.03
C ASN A 32 -6.08 -10.12 -11.61
N LYS A 33 -6.51 -11.02 -10.72
CA LYS A 33 -6.77 -10.67 -9.32
C LYS A 33 -5.50 -10.12 -8.64
N GLY A 34 -4.35 -10.73 -8.88
CA GLY A 34 -3.06 -10.29 -8.35
C GLY A 34 -2.68 -8.88 -8.80
N ILE A 35 -2.91 -8.54 -10.07
CA ILE A 35 -2.70 -7.18 -10.59
C ILE A 35 -3.62 -6.17 -9.90
N GLU A 36 -4.91 -6.50 -9.77
CA GLU A 36 -5.88 -5.62 -9.12
C GLU A 36 -5.54 -5.36 -7.65
N LEU A 37 -5.20 -6.40 -6.89
CA LEU A 37 -4.77 -6.28 -5.50
C LEU A 37 -3.50 -5.45 -5.38
N SER A 38 -2.51 -5.69 -6.25
CA SER A 38 -1.25 -4.93 -6.26
C SER A 38 -1.49 -3.44 -6.50
N LYS A 39 -2.39 -3.09 -7.43
CA LYS A 39 -2.78 -1.69 -7.68
C LYS A 39 -3.39 -1.04 -6.44
N LYS A 40 -4.32 -1.73 -5.77
CA LYS A 40 -4.98 -1.22 -4.56
C LYS A 40 -4.00 -1.07 -3.39
N CYS A 41 -3.06 -2.00 -3.23
CA CYS A 41 -1.99 -1.88 -2.24
C CYS A 41 -1.14 -0.62 -2.51
N LEU A 42 -0.74 -0.40 -3.76
CA LEU A 42 0.04 0.78 -4.14
C LEU A 42 -0.72 2.10 -3.89
N GLU A 43 -2.02 2.13 -4.20
CA GLU A 43 -2.89 3.27 -3.91
C GLU A 43 -2.93 3.58 -2.41
N SER A 44 -3.17 2.57 -1.57
CA SER A 44 -3.19 2.72 -0.11
C SER A 44 -1.86 3.22 0.46
N LEU A 45 -0.73 2.74 -0.07
CA LEU A 45 0.61 3.22 0.30
C LEU A 45 0.82 4.68 -0.11
N ASN A 46 0.38 5.06 -1.30
CA ASN A 46 0.51 6.44 -1.79
C ASN A 46 -0.31 7.42 -0.94
N GLU A 47 -1.55 7.05 -0.58
CA GLU A 47 -2.38 7.85 0.32
C GLU A 47 -1.72 8.01 1.69
N SER A 48 -1.19 6.91 2.25
CA SER A 48 -0.51 6.91 3.55
C SER A 48 0.74 7.78 3.52
N LYS A 49 1.54 7.68 2.46
CA LYS A 49 2.71 8.55 2.23
C LYS A 49 2.30 10.02 2.14
N GLY A 50 1.21 10.33 1.44
CA GLY A 50 0.68 11.69 1.35
C GLY A 50 0.34 12.27 2.73
N LYS A 51 -0.33 11.48 3.57
CA LYS A 51 -0.66 11.89 4.95
C LYS A 51 0.60 12.15 5.79
N ILE A 52 1.61 11.28 5.70
CA ILE A 52 2.88 11.47 6.41
C ILE A 52 3.58 12.76 5.96
N LEU A 53 3.58 13.05 4.65
CA LEU A 53 4.19 14.29 4.13
C LEU A 53 3.49 15.54 4.66
N LEU A 54 2.16 15.55 4.71
CA LEU A 54 1.40 16.66 5.28
C LEU A 54 1.72 16.86 6.77
N LEU A 55 1.70 15.78 7.56
CA LEU A 55 2.04 15.84 8.98
C LEU A 55 3.49 16.31 9.21
N THR A 56 4.42 15.92 8.33
CA THR A 56 5.81 16.36 8.40
C THR A 56 5.94 17.86 8.10
N ASP A 57 5.20 18.38 7.13
CA ASP A 57 5.18 19.81 6.79
C ASP A 57 4.55 20.64 7.93
N GLU A 58 3.45 20.15 8.51
CA GLU A 58 2.82 20.77 9.69
C GLU A 58 3.76 20.81 10.88
N LEU A 59 4.45 19.71 11.18
CA LEU A 59 5.44 19.65 12.26
C LEU A 59 6.59 20.64 12.02
N LYS A 60 7.07 20.75 10.79
CA LYS A 60 8.15 21.69 10.43
C LYS A 60 7.73 23.13 10.68
N LYS A 61 6.55 23.54 10.23
CA LYS A 61 6.00 24.90 10.47
C LYS A 61 5.92 25.21 11.96
N LEU A 62 5.39 24.26 12.74
CA LEU A 62 5.31 24.41 14.19
C LEU A 62 6.70 24.62 14.81
N THR A 63 7.71 23.84 14.41
CA THR A 63 9.07 24.00 14.93
C THR A 63 9.74 25.31 14.52
N GLU A 64 9.45 25.84 13.33
CA GLU A 64 9.99 27.12 12.86
C GLU A 64 9.35 28.30 13.61
N GLU A 65 8.05 28.25 13.92
CA GLU A 65 7.34 29.25 14.72
C GLU A 65 7.92 29.38 16.15
N PHE A 66 8.39 28.29 16.74
CA PHE A 66 9.04 28.32 18.07
C PHE A 66 10.47 28.91 18.07
N THR A 67 11.10 29.11 16.91
CA THR A 67 12.48 29.63 16.83
C THR A 67 12.59 31.17 16.78
N ILE A 68 11.47 31.91 16.79
CA ILE A 68 11.47 33.36 16.56
C ILE A 68 11.69 34.21 17.83
N ASP A 69 11.58 33.64 19.04
CA ASP A 69 11.64 34.43 20.30
C ASP A 69 12.76 34.04 21.28
N LEU A 70 13.98 33.84 20.80
CA LEU A 70 15.17 33.78 21.66
C LEU A 70 16.37 34.50 21.00
N ASN A 71 16.32 35.83 20.98
CA ASN A 71 17.43 36.78 21.24
C ASN A 71 17.08 38.21 20.79
#